data_AF-A0A0C2F681-F1
#
_entry.id   AF-A0A0C2F681-F1
#
_cell.length_a   1.000
_cell.length_b   1.000
_cell.length_c   1.000
_cell.angle_alpha   90.00
_cell.angle_beta   90.00
_cell.angle_gamma   90.00
#
_symmetry.space_group_name_H-M   'P 1'
#
loop_
_entity.id
_entity.type
_entity.pdbx_description
1 polymer ?
#
loop_
_entity_poly.entity_id
_entity_poly.type
_entity_poly.pdbx_seq_one_letter_code
_entity_poly.pdbx_strand_id
1 'polypeptide(L)'
;KSTVPKEPRMSNLPSFSTSPHEYITTAGQELLQLFHLWEQFFLDDNVVYSFFIALKKKYEGDELFKKTVSDVANSVITEFVSSVGDPTTYSKDVAKQFHADTVFLKDAFEDLRTGNVEQLSALEAKLKDVLKM
;
A
#
# COMPACT_ATOMS: atom_id res chain seq x y z
N LYS A 1 44.52 38.18 3.39
CA LYS A 1 43.92 36.97 2.79
C LYS A 1 43.31 36.16 3.93
N SER A 2 42.01 36.26 4.15
CA SER A 2 41.30 35.51 5.20
C SER A 2 40.54 34.36 4.55
N THR A 3 40.92 33.13 4.87
CA THR A 3 40.27 31.89 4.43
C THR A 3 39.09 31.62 5.34
N VAL A 4 37.88 31.88 4.85
CA VAL A 4 36.64 31.47 5.53
C VAL A 4 36.48 29.95 5.35
N PRO A 5 36.29 29.17 6.43
CA PRO A 5 36.01 27.74 6.31
C PRO A 5 34.63 27.53 5.67
N LYS A 6 34.53 26.62 4.69
CA LYS A 6 33.24 26.13 4.19
C LYS A 6 32.56 25.36 5.33
N GLU A 7 31.52 25.93 5.90
CA GLU A 7 30.62 25.20 6.80
C GLU A 7 30.04 23.97 6.07
N PRO A 8 29.86 22.84 6.79
CA PRO A 8 29.28 21.64 6.22
C PRO A 8 27.83 21.93 5.84
N ARG A 9 27.50 21.65 4.58
CA ARG A 9 26.16 21.79 4.01
C ARG A 9 25.15 21.00 4.86
N MET A 10 24.28 21.73 5.56
CA MET A 10 22.92 21.36 5.98
C MET A 10 22.62 19.85 5.99
N SER A 11 23.16 19.11 6.96
CA SER A 11 22.85 17.69 7.20
C SER A 11 21.62 17.47 8.09
N ASN A 12 20.99 18.56 8.56
CA ASN A 12 19.94 18.53 9.59
C ASN A 12 18.58 19.05 9.09
N LEU A 13 18.45 19.29 7.78
CA LEU A 13 17.12 19.53 7.22
C LEU A 13 16.44 18.17 7.04
N PRO A 14 15.17 18.00 7.46
CA PRO A 14 14.42 16.84 7.07
C PRO A 14 14.48 16.77 5.55
N SER A 15 14.98 15.65 5.02
CA SER A 15 14.84 15.34 3.60
C SER A 15 13.36 15.48 3.32
N PHE A 16 12.96 16.44 2.47
CA PHE A 16 11.60 16.48 1.96
C PHE A 16 11.36 15.14 1.29
N SER A 17 10.66 14.25 1.99
CA SER A 17 10.32 12.94 1.48
C SER A 17 9.55 13.17 0.19
N THR A 18 9.91 12.44 -0.86
CA THR A 18 9.06 12.34 -2.04
C THR A 18 7.68 11.91 -1.55
N SER A 19 6.65 12.69 -1.88
CA SER A 19 5.27 12.31 -1.56
C SER A 19 4.87 11.14 -2.46
N PRO A 20 4.03 10.20 -1.99
CA PRO A 20 3.42 9.24 -2.88
C PRO A 20 2.66 9.97 -4.00
N HIS A 21 2.54 9.32 -5.15
CA HIS A 21 1.76 9.86 -6.25
C HIS A 21 0.31 10.06 -5.83
N GLU A 22 -0.30 11.14 -6.34
CA GLU A 22 -1.70 11.47 -6.05
C GLU A 22 -2.63 10.29 -6.38
N TYR A 23 -2.45 9.65 -7.55
CA TYR A 23 -3.28 8.51 -7.94
C TYR A 23 -3.15 7.31 -6.97
N ILE A 24 -1.97 7.08 -6.37
CA ILE A 24 -1.77 6.04 -5.35
C ILE A 24 -2.53 6.42 -4.08
N THR A 25 -2.41 7.68 -3.65
CA THR A 25 -3.12 8.15 -2.45
C THR A 25 -4.64 8.11 -2.62
N THR A 26 -5.15 8.53 -3.78
CA THR A 26 -6.57 8.45 -4.12
C THR A 26 -7.05 7.01 -4.15
N ALA A 27 -6.35 6.11 -4.85
CA ALA A 27 -6.73 4.70 -4.91
C ALA A 27 -6.76 4.05 -3.52
N GLY A 28 -5.76 4.33 -2.67
CA GLY A 28 -5.75 3.84 -1.29
C GLY A 28 -6.93 4.34 -0.46
N GLN A 29 -7.29 5.62 -0.58
CA GLN A 29 -8.43 6.20 0.11
C GLN A 29 -9.78 5.65 -0.39
N GLU A 30 -9.94 5.48 -1.69
CA GLU A 30 -11.15 4.91 -2.29
C GLU A 30 -11.33 3.44 -1.89
N LEU A 31 -10.25 2.65 -1.84
CA LEU A 31 -10.30 1.27 -1.34
C LEU A 31 -10.71 1.21 0.13
N LEU A 32 -10.16 2.08 0.97
CA LEU A 32 -10.55 2.19 2.38
C LEU A 32 -12.04 2.51 2.53
N GLN A 33 -12.56 3.48 1.77
CA GLN A 33 -13.98 3.82 1.78
C GLN A 33 -14.85 2.64 1.32
N LEU A 34 -14.42 1.93 0.27
CA LEU A 34 -15.13 0.76 -0.23
C LEU A 34 -15.18 -0.36 0.82
N PHE A 35 -14.08 -0.60 1.54
CA PHE A 35 -14.04 -1.61 2.59
C PHE A 35 -14.97 -1.26 3.76
N HIS A 36 -15.03 0.01 4.18
CA HIS A 36 -16.01 0.43 5.17
C HIS A 36 -17.47 0.26 4.70
N LEU A 37 -17.74 0.51 3.42
CA LEU A 37 -19.07 0.29 2.85
C LEU A 37 -19.42 -1.21 2.84
N TRP A 38 -18.46 -2.07 2.48
CA TRP A 38 -18.67 -3.52 2.51
C TRP A 38 -18.89 -4.06 3.92
N GLU A 39 -18.18 -3.53 4.92
CA GLU A 39 -18.42 -3.88 6.32
C GLU A 39 -19.90 -3.69 6.67
N GLN A 40 -20.51 -2.57 6.25
CA GLN A 40 -21.94 -2.32 6.46
C GLN A 40 -22.84 -3.29 5.69
N PHE A 41 -22.50 -3.62 4.44
CA PHE A 41 -23.29 -4.56 3.63
C PHE A 41 -23.29 -5.97 4.21
N PHE A 42 -22.16 -6.43 4.75
CA PHE A 42 -22.07 -7.76 5.33
C PHE A 42 -22.74 -7.89 6.72
N LEU A 43 -23.22 -6.78 7.30
CA LEU A 43 -24.14 -6.81 8.44
C LEU A 43 -25.60 -7.06 8.04
N ASP A 44 -25.95 -6.94 6.76
CA ASP A 44 -27.30 -7.22 6.26
C ASP A 44 -27.47 -8.71 5.94
N ASP A 45 -28.39 -9.36 6.66
CA ASP A 45 -28.71 -10.78 6.48
C ASP A 45 -29.11 -11.13 5.03
N ASN A 46 -29.74 -10.22 4.30
CA ASN A 46 -30.11 -10.46 2.90
C ASN A 46 -28.88 -10.52 1.99
N VAL A 47 -27.86 -9.70 2.26
CA VAL A 47 -26.60 -9.72 1.53
C VAL A 47 -25.88 -11.04 1.83
N VAL A 48 -25.73 -11.40 3.10
CA VAL A 48 -25.09 -12.66 3.50
C VAL A 48 -25.83 -13.87 2.92
N TYR A 49 -27.16 -13.85 2.94
CA TYR A 49 -27.98 -14.90 2.35
C TYR A 49 -27.84 -15.00 0.82
N SER A 50 -27.71 -13.87 0.13
CA SER A 50 -27.46 -13.84 -1.31
C SER A 50 -26.14 -14.53 -1.66
N PHE A 51 -25.09 -14.30 -0.87
CA PHE A 51 -23.82 -15.00 -1.02
C PHE A 51 -23.92 -16.49 -0.69
N PHE A 52 -24.72 -16.88 0.32
CA PHE A 52 -25.00 -18.29 0.57
C PHE A 52 -25.63 -18.98 -0.64
N ILE A 53 -26.61 -18.36 -1.29
CA ILE A 53 -27.24 -18.89 -2.51
C ILE A 53 -26.19 -19.04 -3.63
N ALA A 54 -25.39 -18.00 -3.86
CA ALA A 54 -24.42 -17.96 -4.95
C ALA A 54 -23.26 -18.96 -4.74
N LEU A 55 -22.70 -19.01 -3.53
CA LEU A 55 -21.54 -19.84 -3.19
C LEU A 55 -21.91 -21.26 -2.73
N LYS A 56 -23.20 -21.52 -2.46
CA LYS A 56 -23.70 -22.77 -1.87
C LYS A 56 -22.99 -23.16 -0.57
N LYS A 57 -22.50 -22.17 0.17
CA LYS A 57 -21.75 -22.34 1.42
C LYS A 57 -22.18 -21.27 2.41
N LYS A 58 -22.44 -21.70 3.65
CA LYS A 58 -22.82 -20.78 4.74
C LYS A 58 -21.57 -20.08 5.26
N TYR A 59 -21.68 -18.76 5.39
CA TYR A 59 -20.69 -17.88 5.97
C TYR A 59 -21.39 -16.97 6.99
N GLU A 60 -20.69 -16.60 8.04
CA GLU A 60 -21.09 -15.46 8.87
C GLU A 60 -20.66 -14.16 8.16
N GLY A 61 -21.40 -13.06 8.38
CA GLY A 61 -21.13 -11.78 7.70
C GLY A 61 -19.69 -11.29 7.88
N ASP A 62 -19.15 -11.37 9.10
CA ASP A 62 -17.77 -11.00 9.43
C ASP A 62 -16.72 -11.87 8.69
N GLU A 63 -16.98 -13.19 8.57
CA GLU A 63 -16.08 -14.09 7.83
C GLU A 63 -16.07 -13.72 6.34
N LEU A 64 -17.24 -13.46 5.77
CA LEU A 64 -17.40 -13.11 4.37
C LEU A 64 -16.78 -11.75 4.05
N PHE A 65 -16.94 -10.77 4.94
CA PHE A 65 -16.29 -9.46 4.87
C PHE A 65 -14.76 -9.61 4.87
N LYS A 66 -14.19 -10.25 5.90
CA LYS A 66 -12.75 -10.44 6.03
C LYS A 66 -12.15 -11.16 4.83
N LYS A 67 -12.82 -12.20 4.35
CA LYS A 67 -12.38 -12.93 3.15
C LYS A 67 -12.40 -12.04 1.92
N THR A 68 -13.51 -11.32 1.67
CA THR A 68 -13.66 -10.46 0.49
C THR A 68 -12.62 -9.34 0.48
N VAL A 69 -12.45 -8.64 1.61
CA VAL A 69 -11.46 -7.57 1.73
C VAL A 69 -10.04 -8.11 1.56
N SER A 70 -9.72 -9.26 2.18
CA SER A 70 -8.39 -9.88 2.03
C SER A 70 -8.12 -10.28 0.58
N ASP A 71 -9.08 -10.89 -0.12
CA ASP A 71 -8.93 -11.30 -1.53
C ASP A 71 -8.67 -10.08 -2.43
N VAL A 72 -9.38 -8.97 -2.20
CA VAL A 72 -9.22 -7.73 -2.97
C VAL A 72 -7.91 -7.03 -2.64
N ALA A 73 -7.57 -6.87 -1.36
CA ALA A 73 -6.31 -6.28 -0.92
C ALA A 73 -5.10 -7.05 -1.47
N ASN A 74 -5.13 -8.38 -1.40
CA ASN A 74 -4.07 -9.22 -1.96
C ASN A 74 -3.96 -9.06 -3.48
N SER A 75 -5.07 -8.97 -4.19
CA SER A 75 -5.07 -8.77 -5.65
C SER A 75 -4.44 -7.43 -6.02
N VAL A 76 -4.79 -6.35 -5.31
CA VAL A 76 -4.22 -5.01 -5.52
C VAL A 76 -2.72 -4.99 -5.22
N ILE A 77 -2.30 -5.58 -4.09
CA ILE A 77 -0.88 -5.66 -3.69
C ILE A 77 -0.09 -6.42 -4.75
N THR A 78 -0.56 -7.61 -5.16
CA THR A 78 0.14 -8.42 -6.14
C THR A 78 0.22 -7.73 -7.49
N GLU A 79 -0.85 -7.07 -7.95
CA GLU A 79 -0.83 -6.31 -9.21
C GLU A 79 0.12 -5.11 -9.15
N PHE A 80 0.14 -4.37 -8.03
CA PHE A 80 1.06 -3.27 -7.82
C PHE A 80 2.52 -3.76 -7.84
N VAL A 81 2.86 -4.78 -7.06
CA VAL A 81 4.22 -5.32 -6.99
C VAL A 81 4.66 -5.87 -8.35
N SER A 82 3.78 -6.57 -9.05
CA SER A 82 4.02 -7.05 -10.42
C SER A 82 4.30 -5.89 -11.38
N SER A 83 3.48 -4.84 -11.32
CA SER A 83 3.61 -3.65 -12.16
C SER A 83 4.87 -2.84 -11.87
N VAL A 84 5.30 -2.78 -10.61
CA VAL A 84 6.58 -2.17 -10.22
C VAL A 84 7.78 -3.01 -10.69
N GLY A 85 7.65 -4.32 -10.91
CA GLY A 85 8.69 -5.12 -11.54
C GLY A 85 10.03 -5.16 -10.78
N ASP A 86 11.14 -4.94 -11.50
CA ASP A 86 12.50 -4.97 -10.94
C ASP A 86 13.07 -3.55 -10.68
N PRO A 87 13.16 -3.12 -9.41
CA PRO A 87 13.66 -1.79 -9.05
C PRO A 87 15.10 -1.49 -9.46
N THR A 88 15.93 -2.51 -9.70
CA THR A 88 17.34 -2.33 -10.04
C THR A 88 17.54 -1.68 -11.41
N THR A 89 16.50 -1.70 -12.25
CA THR A 89 16.51 -1.12 -13.59
C THR A 89 16.15 0.37 -13.60
N TYR A 90 15.74 0.93 -12.46
CA TYR A 90 15.22 2.30 -12.37
C TYR A 90 16.28 3.36 -12.13
N SER A 91 15.98 4.57 -12.59
CA SER A 91 16.70 5.76 -12.15
C SER A 91 16.44 6.02 -10.66
N LYS A 92 17.33 6.75 -10.00
CA LYS A 92 17.18 7.06 -8.57
C LYS A 92 15.88 7.80 -8.26
N ASP A 93 15.44 8.70 -9.15
CA ASP A 93 14.23 9.48 -8.92
C ASP A 93 12.97 8.60 -9.03
N VAL A 94 12.94 7.69 -10.00
CA VAL A 94 11.86 6.70 -10.14
C VAL A 94 11.83 5.75 -8.95
N ALA A 95 12.99 5.26 -8.50
CA ALA A 95 13.08 4.39 -7.32
C ALA A 95 12.61 5.10 -6.03
N LYS A 96 12.94 6.39 -5.84
CA LYS A 96 12.43 7.18 -4.70
C LYS A 96 10.92 7.32 -4.72
N GLN A 97 10.36 7.53 -5.90
CA GLN A 97 8.92 7.69 -6.06
C GLN A 97 8.18 6.38 -5.77
N PHE A 98 8.63 5.25 -6.34
CA PHE A 98 8.05 3.94 -6.01
C PHE A 98 8.26 3.54 -4.55
N HIS A 99 9.35 3.96 -3.93
CA HIS A 99 9.55 3.77 -2.49
C HIS A 99 8.46 4.51 -1.69
N ALA A 100 8.20 5.78 -2.00
CA ALA A 100 7.15 6.55 -1.34
C ALA A 100 5.75 5.92 -1.53
N ASP A 101 5.44 5.50 -2.76
CA ASP A 101 4.17 4.82 -3.08
C ASP A 101 4.02 3.49 -2.33
N THR A 102 5.09 2.69 -2.28
CA THR A 102 5.10 1.38 -1.59
C THR A 102 4.90 1.54 -0.11
N VAL A 103 5.58 2.50 0.52
CA VAL A 103 5.42 2.79 1.96
C VAL A 103 3.99 3.23 2.26
N PHE A 104 3.45 4.16 1.47
CA PHE A 104 2.07 4.61 1.65
C PHE A 104 1.05 3.47 1.56
N LEU A 105 1.15 2.62 0.52
CA LEU A 105 0.25 1.48 0.35
C LEU A 105 0.41 0.48 1.49
N LYS A 106 1.64 0.22 1.94
CA LYS A 106 1.89 -0.69 3.05
C LYS A 106 1.19 -0.20 4.32
N ASP A 107 1.40 1.06 4.68
CA ASP A 107 0.78 1.67 5.86
C ASP A 107 -0.76 1.64 5.75
N ALA A 108 -1.33 1.94 4.57
CA ALA A 108 -2.76 1.88 4.34
C ALA A 108 -3.34 0.46 4.53
N PHE A 109 -2.67 -0.58 4.02
CA PHE A 109 -3.12 -1.97 4.18
C PHE A 109 -2.87 -2.52 5.60
N GLU A 110 -1.83 -2.07 6.29
CA GLU A 110 -1.59 -2.35 7.71
C GLU A 110 -2.70 -1.77 8.59
N ASP A 111 -3.11 -0.52 8.36
CA ASP A 111 -4.21 0.14 9.07
C ASP A 111 -5.54 -0.60 8.86
N LEU A 112 -5.76 -1.09 7.65
CA LEU A 112 -6.90 -1.92 7.29
C LEU A 112 -6.84 -3.35 7.88
N ARG A 113 -5.69 -3.77 8.43
CA ARG A 113 -5.42 -5.13 8.92
C ARG A 113 -5.73 -6.20 7.88
N THR A 114 -5.50 -5.89 6.60
CA THR A 114 -5.87 -6.75 5.48
C THR A 114 -4.73 -6.84 4.46
N GLY A 115 -4.76 -7.90 3.64
CA GLY A 115 -3.76 -8.11 2.60
C GLY A 115 -2.40 -8.63 3.12
N ASN A 116 -1.58 -9.11 2.20
CA ASN A 116 -0.26 -9.63 2.47
C ASN A 116 0.79 -8.52 2.33
N VAL A 117 0.97 -7.76 3.42
CA VAL A 117 1.95 -6.68 3.52
C VAL A 117 3.41 -7.13 3.42
N GLU A 118 3.69 -8.44 3.51
CA GLU A 118 5.04 -8.98 3.31
C GLU A 118 5.54 -8.75 1.88
N GLN A 119 4.64 -8.79 0.88
CA GLN A 119 5.00 -8.50 -0.51
C GLN A 119 5.46 -7.04 -0.67
N LEU A 120 4.73 -6.10 -0.05
CA LEU A 120 5.10 -4.68 -0.04
C LEU A 120 6.38 -4.44 0.75
N SER A 121 6.56 -5.12 1.89
CA SER A 121 7.79 -5.03 2.70
C SER A 121 9.00 -5.53 1.93
N ALA A 122 8.86 -6.62 1.16
CA ALA A 122 9.94 -7.14 0.33
C ALA A 122 10.28 -6.17 -0.83
N LEU A 123 9.28 -5.53 -1.43
CA LEU A 123 9.49 -4.51 -2.44
C LEU A 123 10.17 -3.26 -1.86
N GLU A 124 9.73 -2.79 -0.69
CA GLU A 124 10.34 -1.67 0.04
C GLU A 124 11.82 -1.93 0.32
N ALA A 125 12.17 -3.13 0.78
CA ALA A 125 13.57 -3.51 1.02
C ALA A 125 14.42 -3.44 -0.25
N LYS A 126 13.92 -3.95 -1.39
CA LYS A 126 14.61 -3.85 -2.68
C LYS A 126 14.80 -2.40 -3.12
N LEU A 127 13.80 -1.55 -2.91
CA LEU A 127 13.87 -0.13 -3.24
C LEU A 127 14.88 0.61 -2.35
N LYS A 128 14.93 0.29 -1.05
CA LYS A 128 15.95 0.82 -0.12
C LYS A 128 17.37 0.44 -0.55
N ASP A 129 17.58 -0.80 -0.96
CA ASP A 129 18.89 -1.26 -1.44
C ASP A 129 19.36 -0.47 -2.69
N VAL A 130 18.46 -0.22 -3.65
CA VAL A 130 18.74 0.59 -4.86
C VAL A 130 19.06 2.04 -4.49
N LEU A 131 18.35 2.59 -3.51
CA LEU A 131 18.52 3.97 -3.04
C LEU A 131 19.70 4.15 -2.09
N LYS A 132 20.25 3.05 -1.55
CA LYS A 132 21.25 3.04 -0.48
C LYS A 132 20.76 3.77 0.77
N MET A 133 19.50 3.51 1.14
CA MET A 133 18.82 4.07 2.32
C MET A 133 18.79 3.10 3.48
#